data_AF-A0A4Y2WEE8-F1
#
_entry.id   AF-A0A4Y2WEE8-F1
#
_cell.length_a   1.000
_cell.length_b   1.000
_cell.length_c   1.000
_cell.angle_alpha   90.00
_cell.angle_beta   90.00
_cell.angle_gamma   90.00
#
_symmetry.space_group_name_H-M   'P 1'
#
loop_
_entity.id
_entity.type
_entity.pdbx_description
1 polymer ?
#
loop_
_entity_poly.entity_id
_entity_poly.type
_entity_poly.pdbx_seq_one_letter_code
_entity_poly.pdbx_strand_id
1 'polypeptide(L)'
;MYRILRPWLYPDIIFKLTSHGRKFKTNIQIVHGLSEKVIKEKKIEMISDINLKSKSENDLEESSFEKRKPFLELLLEYHLKDPSFTEKDVREEVDTFMFAGHDTTALTVNWVLYCLGVYQKIQKKVHEELEDIFETEEINKISRETLTRMKYLECVIKETMRLYPTVPIILRENNQPFKVLGHNVHPRTICGIFIFGLHRDPESFPDPEIFDPDRFLPENSKDRHPYAFVPFSAGPRNCIVVENPGTYYRRNPHFTVNIPSRVQLRGRQQKRMEAKMSLTHPVSQKADNKM
;
A
#
# COMPACT_ATOMS: atom_id res chain seq x y z
N MET A 1 -18.10 -7.18 -0.85
CA MET A 1 -18.37 -8.54 -0.31
C MET A 1 -19.75 -9.13 -0.67
N TYR A 2 -20.71 -8.39 -1.25
CA TYR A 2 -22.08 -8.91 -1.48
C TYR A 2 -22.16 -10.19 -2.34
N ARG A 3 -21.43 -10.25 -3.46
CA ARG A 3 -21.43 -11.40 -4.39
C ARG A 3 -20.61 -12.58 -3.86
N ILE A 4 -19.43 -12.31 -3.28
CA ILE A 4 -18.48 -13.33 -2.77
C ILE A 4 -19.15 -14.26 -1.73
N LEU A 5 -20.00 -13.72 -0.86
CA LEU A 5 -20.67 -14.50 0.18
C LEU A 5 -21.94 -15.23 -0.29
N ARG A 6 -22.27 -15.16 -1.59
CA ARG A 6 -23.53 -15.67 -2.16
C ARG A 6 -23.26 -16.47 -3.43
N PRO A 7 -22.96 -17.78 -3.32
CA PRO A 7 -22.62 -18.64 -4.46
C PRO A 7 -23.67 -18.64 -5.58
N TRP A 8 -24.96 -18.50 -5.25
CA TRP A 8 -26.04 -18.39 -6.25
C TRP A 8 -25.96 -17.13 -7.12
N LEU A 9 -25.16 -16.13 -6.74
CA LEU A 9 -24.86 -14.95 -7.56
C LEU A 9 -23.56 -15.10 -8.37
N TYR A 10 -22.88 -16.25 -8.33
CA TYR A 10 -21.67 -16.47 -9.13
C TYR A 10 -21.98 -16.55 -10.63
N PRO A 11 -23.08 -17.18 -11.09
CA PRO A 11 -23.46 -17.10 -12.49
C PRO A 11 -23.73 -15.65 -12.91
N ASP A 12 -22.99 -15.21 -13.92
CA ASP A 12 -22.99 -13.82 -14.39
C ASP A 12 -24.38 -13.36 -14.85
N ILE A 13 -25.14 -14.25 -15.47
CA ILE A 13 -26.51 -14.01 -15.93
C ILE A 13 -27.39 -13.64 -14.73
N ILE A 14 -27.36 -14.46 -13.67
CA ILE A 14 -28.15 -14.24 -12.46
C ILE A 14 -27.76 -12.92 -11.81
N PHE A 15 -26.46 -12.66 -11.66
CA PHE A 15 -25.99 -11.43 -11.03
C PHE A 15 -26.43 -10.19 -11.80
N LYS A 16 -26.27 -10.17 -13.13
CA LYS A 16 -26.65 -9.04 -14.01
C LYS A 16 -28.14 -8.72 -13.96
N LEU A 17 -28.99 -9.71 -13.66
CA LEU A 17 -30.44 -9.52 -13.49
C LEU A 17 -30.82 -8.93 -12.11
N THR A 18 -29.91 -8.91 -11.14
CA THR A 18 -30.15 -8.28 -9.83
C THR A 18 -29.99 -6.75 -9.87
N SER A 19 -30.59 -6.06 -8.90
CA SER A 19 -30.37 -4.62 -8.68
C SER A 19 -28.88 -4.30 -8.44
N HIS A 20 -28.19 -5.15 -7.70
CA HIS A 20 -26.77 -5.03 -7.41
C HIS A 20 -25.90 -5.20 -8.65
N GLY A 21 -26.23 -6.15 -9.53
CA GLY A 21 -25.52 -6.35 -10.80
C GLY A 21 -25.71 -5.19 -11.78
N ARG A 22 -26.93 -4.63 -11.86
CA ARG A 22 -27.18 -3.42 -12.65
C ARG A 22 -26.36 -2.24 -12.12
N LYS A 23 -26.38 -1.98 -10.82
CA LYS A 23 -25.57 -0.92 -10.18
C LYS A 23 -24.07 -1.14 -10.41
N PHE A 24 -23.60 -2.38 -10.27
CA PHE A 24 -22.21 -2.74 -10.52
C PHE A 24 -21.81 -2.45 -11.98
N LYS A 25 -22.66 -2.81 -12.96
CA LYS A 25 -22.43 -2.50 -14.37
C LYS A 25 -22.31 -0.99 -14.61
N THR A 26 -23.22 -0.19 -14.05
CA THR A 26 -23.18 1.28 -14.15
C THR A 26 -21.89 1.84 -13.54
N ASN A 27 -21.50 1.38 -12.35
CA ASN A 27 -20.28 1.84 -11.69
C ASN A 27 -19.02 1.47 -12.50
N ILE A 28 -18.97 0.26 -13.08
CA ILE A 28 -17.88 -0.16 -13.95
C ILE A 28 -17.76 0.75 -15.17
N GLN A 29 -18.87 1.15 -15.79
CA GLN A 29 -18.85 2.05 -16.95
C GLN A 29 -18.25 3.42 -16.60
N ILE A 30 -18.51 3.92 -15.38
CA ILE A 30 -17.91 5.17 -14.90
C ILE A 30 -16.39 5.02 -14.75
N VAL A 31 -15.93 3.91 -14.14
CA VAL A 31 -14.50 3.64 -13.98
C VAL A 31 -13.81 3.52 -15.34
N HIS A 32 -14.35 2.70 -16.24
CA HIS A 32 -13.80 2.53 -17.58
C HIS A 32 -13.77 3.84 -18.36
N GLY A 33 -14.82 4.67 -18.26
CA GLY A 33 -14.87 5.96 -18.95
C GLY A 33 -13.79 6.94 -18.49
N LEU A 34 -13.38 6.88 -17.21
CA LEU A 34 -12.25 7.65 -16.71
C LEU A 34 -10.93 7.16 -17.32
N SER A 35 -10.67 5.86 -17.31
CA SER A 35 -9.43 5.28 -17.84
C SER A 35 -9.31 5.49 -19.35
N GLU A 36 -10.41 5.29 -20.11
CA GLU A 36 -10.46 5.56 -21.55
C GLU A 36 -10.15 7.02 -21.87
N LYS A 37 -10.67 7.96 -21.07
CA LYS A 37 -10.36 9.38 -21.23
C LYS A 37 -8.86 9.66 -21.03
N VAL A 38 -8.27 9.14 -19.95
CA VAL A 38 -6.84 9.32 -19.63
C VAL A 38 -5.96 8.72 -20.73
N ILE A 39 -6.29 7.51 -21.20
CA ILE A 39 -5.55 6.84 -22.29
C ILE A 39 -5.62 7.66 -23.57
N LYS A 40 -6.81 8.16 -23.93
CA LYS A 40 -7.00 8.96 -25.14
C LYS A 40 -6.21 10.26 -25.10
N GLU A 41 -6.28 11.00 -23.99
CA GLU A 41 -5.54 12.25 -23.80
C GLU A 41 -4.03 12.01 -23.94
N LYS A 42 -3.50 10.96 -23.29
CA LYS A 42 -2.07 10.66 -23.36
C LYS A 42 -1.62 10.17 -24.74
N LYS A 43 -2.46 9.41 -25.44
CA LYS A 43 -2.18 8.97 -26.82
C LYS A 43 -2.08 10.16 -27.78
N ILE A 44 -2.95 11.16 -27.65
CA ILE A 44 -2.90 12.39 -28.45
C ILE A 44 -1.60 13.16 -28.16
N GLU A 45 -1.24 13.32 -26.89
CA GLU A 45 0.00 13.98 -26.46
C GLU A 45 1.25 13.29 -27.07
N MET A 46 1.32 11.96 -26.99
CA MET A 46 2.44 11.19 -27.56
C MET A 46 2.55 11.35 -29.09
N ILE A 47 1.43 11.35 -29.81
CA ILE A 47 1.43 11.53 -31.27
C ILE A 47 1.86 12.95 -31.65
N SER A 48 1.42 13.97 -30.89
CA SER A 48 1.90 15.34 -31.12
C SER A 48 3.40 15.47 -30.91
N ASP A 49 3.95 14.84 -29.87
CA ASP A 49 5.39 14.88 -29.58
C ASP A 49 6.23 14.18 -30.66
N ILE A 50 5.74 13.05 -31.20
CA ILE A 50 6.40 12.35 -32.31
C ILE A 50 6.41 13.22 -33.57
N ASN A 51 5.26 13.82 -33.91
CA ASN A 51 5.15 14.68 -35.10
C ASN A 51 5.99 15.96 -35.00
N LEU A 52 6.23 16.47 -33.78
CA LEU A 52 7.12 17.61 -33.54
C LEU A 52 8.59 17.19 -33.69
N LYS A 53 8.98 16.03 -33.15
CA LYS A 53 10.34 15.49 -33.27
C LYS A 53 10.72 15.15 -34.71
N SER A 54 9.81 14.53 -35.47
CA SER A 54 10.02 14.23 -36.89
C SER A 54 10.13 15.47 -37.78
N LYS A 55 9.70 16.65 -37.31
CA LYS A 55 9.90 17.94 -38.00
C LYS A 55 11.22 18.63 -37.63
N SER A 56 11.85 18.24 -36.52
CA SER A 56 13.11 18.81 -36.03
C SER A 56 14.34 17.93 -36.29
N GLU A 57 14.18 16.72 -36.82
CA GLU A 57 15.27 15.78 -37.17
C GLU A 57 16.03 16.18 -38.45
N ASN A 58 16.60 17.39 -38.46
CA ASN A 58 17.76 17.69 -39.27
C ASN A 58 19.00 18.03 -38.44
N ASP A 59 18.93 18.06 -37.11
CA ASP A 59 20.11 18.36 -36.29
C ASP A 59 20.13 17.56 -34.97
N LEU A 60 21.22 16.80 -34.85
CA LEU A 60 21.87 16.28 -33.64
C LEU A 60 21.41 14.92 -33.08
N GLU A 61 22.20 13.90 -33.46
CA GLU A 61 22.60 12.80 -32.58
C GLU A 61 23.18 13.36 -31.26
N GLU A 62 22.64 12.94 -30.11
CA GLU A 62 23.40 12.37 -28.97
C GLU A 62 22.58 12.29 -27.67
N SER A 63 22.99 11.33 -26.82
CA SER A 63 22.58 11.11 -25.43
C SER A 63 21.33 10.26 -25.20
N SER A 64 21.39 8.99 -25.60
CA SER A 64 20.50 7.93 -25.14
C SER A 64 20.86 7.44 -23.73
N PHE A 65 20.83 8.34 -22.74
CA PHE A 65 20.42 7.88 -21.42
C PHE A 65 18.94 7.51 -21.54
N GLU A 66 18.60 6.21 -21.50
CA GLU A 66 17.22 5.74 -21.44
C GLU A 66 16.48 6.44 -20.29
N LYS A 67 15.80 7.55 -20.61
CA LYS A 67 14.92 8.21 -19.65
C LYS A 67 13.86 7.19 -19.26
N ARG A 68 13.78 6.89 -17.97
CA ARG A 68 12.71 6.04 -17.42
C ARG A 68 11.36 6.63 -17.86
N LYS A 69 10.63 5.88 -18.68
CA LYS A 69 9.33 6.33 -19.19
C LYS A 69 8.24 6.11 -18.13
N PRO A 70 7.26 7.02 -18.05
CA PRO A 70 6.05 6.81 -17.28
C PRO A 70 5.32 5.51 -17.67
N PHE A 71 4.62 4.91 -16.71
CA PHE A 71 3.93 3.63 -16.89
C PHE A 71 2.98 3.60 -18.10
N LEU A 72 2.10 4.60 -18.23
CA LEU A 72 1.14 4.65 -19.34
C LEU A 72 1.82 4.78 -20.70
N GLU A 73 2.92 5.53 -20.79
CA GLU A 73 3.69 5.64 -22.04
C GLU A 73 4.32 4.31 -22.41
N LEU A 74 4.85 3.56 -21.45
CA LEU A 74 5.38 2.22 -21.69
C LEU A 74 4.31 1.25 -22.23
N LEU A 75 3.11 1.26 -21.68
CA LEU A 75 2.01 0.42 -22.16
C LEU A 75 1.60 0.78 -23.58
N LEU A 76 1.48 2.09 -23.88
CA LEU A 76 1.11 2.57 -25.20
C LEU A 76 2.19 2.24 -26.24
N GLU A 77 3.47 2.40 -25.90
CA GLU A 77 4.56 2.00 -26.77
C GLU A 77 4.57 0.49 -27.06
N TYR A 78 4.28 -0.32 -26.05
CA TYR A 78 4.21 -1.77 -26.21
C TYR A 78 3.06 -2.16 -27.13
N HIS A 79 1.88 -1.57 -26.93
CA HIS A 79 0.71 -1.75 -27.81
C HIS A 79 1.00 -1.35 -29.27
N LEU A 80 1.76 -0.27 -29.48
CA LEU A 80 2.13 0.18 -30.83
C LEU A 80 3.16 -0.75 -31.50
N LYS A 81 4.02 -1.42 -30.72
CA LYS A 81 5.04 -2.36 -31.22
C LYS A 81 4.47 -3.76 -31.47
N ASP A 82 3.58 -4.21 -30.60
CA ASP A 82 2.99 -5.54 -30.64
C ASP A 82 1.46 -5.45 -30.59
N PRO A 83 0.77 -5.59 -31.74
CA PRO A 83 -0.68 -5.56 -31.82
C PRO A 83 -1.40 -6.66 -31.01
N SER A 84 -0.67 -7.70 -30.54
CA SER A 84 -1.25 -8.73 -29.67
C SER A 84 -1.58 -8.20 -28.27
N PHE A 85 -0.89 -7.15 -27.83
CA PHE A 85 -1.27 -6.39 -26.63
C PHE A 85 -2.30 -5.34 -27.02
N THR A 86 -3.57 -5.61 -26.77
CA THR A 86 -4.68 -4.81 -27.31
C THR A 86 -4.92 -3.53 -26.51
N GLU A 87 -5.69 -2.59 -27.08
CA GLU A 87 -6.15 -1.40 -26.34
C GLU A 87 -7.02 -1.77 -25.12
N LYS A 88 -7.71 -2.91 -25.18
CA LYS A 88 -8.43 -3.47 -24.03
C LYS A 88 -7.46 -3.87 -22.92
N ASP A 89 -6.33 -4.48 -23.26
CA ASP A 89 -5.30 -4.89 -22.30
C ASP A 89 -4.62 -3.66 -21.68
N VAL A 90 -4.30 -2.63 -22.48
CA VAL A 90 -3.82 -1.33 -21.98
C VAL A 90 -4.79 -0.76 -20.95
N ARG A 91 -6.10 -0.74 -21.26
CA ARG A 91 -7.12 -0.22 -20.35
C ARG A 91 -7.23 -1.04 -19.08
N GLU A 92 -7.19 -2.37 -19.16
CA GLU A 92 -7.27 -3.25 -17.99
C GLU A 92 -6.07 -3.06 -17.04
N GLU A 93 -4.87 -2.86 -17.58
CA GLU A 93 -3.68 -2.52 -16.79
C GLU A 93 -3.81 -1.11 -16.17
N VAL A 94 -4.26 -0.11 -16.93
CA VAL A 94 -4.50 1.24 -16.40
C VAL A 94 -5.53 1.25 -15.29
N ASP A 95 -6.67 0.58 -15.47
CA ASP A 95 -7.72 0.41 -14.46
C ASP A 95 -7.14 -0.18 -13.16
N THR A 96 -6.31 -1.21 -13.30
CA THR A 96 -5.67 -1.90 -12.17
C THR A 96 -4.74 -0.96 -11.39
N PHE A 97 -3.85 -0.24 -12.08
CA PHE A 97 -2.89 0.65 -11.42
C PHE A 97 -3.54 1.91 -10.85
N MET A 98 -4.55 2.46 -11.52
CA MET A 98 -5.31 3.61 -11.00
C MET A 98 -6.00 3.25 -9.69
N PHE A 99 -6.67 2.10 -9.62
CA PHE A 99 -7.27 1.63 -8.36
C PHE A 99 -6.21 1.32 -7.30
N ALA A 100 -5.27 0.41 -7.61
CA ALA A 100 -4.33 -0.09 -6.62
C ALA A 100 -3.39 0.99 -6.07
N GLY A 101 -2.97 1.95 -6.90
CA GLY A 101 -1.99 2.97 -6.53
C GLY A 101 -2.50 4.04 -5.57
N HIS A 102 -3.78 4.40 -5.64
CA HIS A 102 -4.33 5.51 -4.85
C HIS A 102 -5.12 5.04 -3.62
N ASP A 103 -6.08 4.12 -3.79
CA ASP A 103 -7.01 3.74 -2.72
C ASP A 103 -6.26 3.11 -1.54
N THR A 104 -5.30 2.23 -1.84
CA THR A 104 -4.54 1.54 -0.80
C THR A 104 -3.64 2.49 -0.02
N THR A 105 -2.96 3.41 -0.73
CA THR A 105 -2.09 4.42 -0.14
C THR A 105 -2.89 5.42 0.70
N ALA A 106 -4.03 5.89 0.21
CA ALA A 106 -4.88 6.85 0.93
C ALA A 106 -5.36 6.28 2.26
N LEU A 107 -5.79 5.01 2.29
CA LEU A 107 -6.18 4.32 3.52
C LEU A 107 -5.02 4.16 4.49
N THR A 108 -3.83 3.78 4.00
CA THR A 108 -2.63 3.69 4.85
C THR A 108 -2.30 5.06 5.47
N VAL A 109 -2.29 6.14 4.67
CA VAL A 109 -2.03 7.50 5.17
C VAL A 109 -3.08 7.91 6.21
N ASN A 110 -4.37 7.63 5.98
CA ASN A 110 -5.42 7.91 6.94
C ASN A 110 -5.17 7.22 8.29
N TRP A 111 -4.77 5.93 8.27
CA TRP A 111 -4.42 5.22 9.50
C TRP A 111 -3.17 5.76 10.17
N VAL A 112 -2.16 6.18 9.41
CA VAL A 112 -0.93 6.78 9.98
C VAL A 112 -1.29 8.08 10.70
N LEU A 113 -2.06 8.96 10.04
CA LEU A 113 -2.52 10.22 10.63
C LEU A 113 -3.39 9.97 11.88
N TYR A 114 -4.25 8.95 11.83
CA TYR A 114 -5.04 8.56 13.00
C TYR A 114 -4.16 8.11 14.16
N CYS A 115 -3.19 7.23 13.92
CA CYS A 115 -2.28 6.74 14.96
C CYS A 115 -1.45 7.88 15.55
N LEU A 116 -0.90 8.78 14.72
CA LEU A 116 -0.19 9.96 15.20
C LEU A 116 -1.10 10.86 16.05
N GLY A 117 -2.35 11.06 15.65
CA GLY A 117 -3.33 11.84 16.42
C GLY A 117 -3.74 11.22 17.75
N VAL A 118 -3.63 9.90 17.91
CA VAL A 118 -3.91 9.17 19.15
C VAL A 118 -2.67 9.08 20.05
N TYR A 119 -1.51 8.77 19.49
CA TYR A 119 -0.26 8.53 20.23
C TYR A 119 0.64 9.76 20.24
N GLN A 120 0.30 10.75 21.09
CA GLN A 120 0.99 12.05 21.13
C GLN A 120 2.49 11.97 21.42
N LYS A 121 2.93 11.02 22.26
CA LYS A 121 4.37 10.80 22.52
C LYS A 121 5.13 10.37 21.26
N ILE A 122 4.51 9.51 20.46
CA ILE A 122 5.07 9.04 19.19
C ILE A 122 5.05 10.17 18.15
N GLN A 123 3.95 10.93 18.09
CA GLN A 123 3.87 12.12 17.23
C GLN A 123 4.98 13.13 17.55
N LYS A 124 5.26 13.36 18.84
CA LYS A 124 6.35 14.24 19.26
C LYS A 124 7.72 13.75 18.78
N LYS A 125 8.03 12.46 18.94
CA LYS A 125 9.29 11.87 18.41
C LYS A 125 9.42 12.03 16.90
N VAL A 126 8.33 11.81 16.15
CA VAL A 126 8.31 12.05 14.69
C VAL A 126 8.53 13.52 14.37
N HIS A 127 7.91 14.43 15.13
CA HIS A 127 8.09 15.87 14.93
C HIS A 127 9.55 16.30 15.15
N GLU A 128 10.18 15.83 16.23
CA GLU A 128 11.59 16.07 16.53
C GLU A 128 12.51 15.52 15.42
N GLU A 129 12.24 14.31 14.89
CA GLU A 129 12.96 13.77 13.73
C GLU A 129 12.82 14.67 12.50
N LEU A 130 11.61 15.17 12.22
CA LEU A 130 11.37 16.01 11.05
C LEU A 130 11.99 17.40 11.21
N GLU A 131 11.98 17.99 12.41
CA GLU A 131 12.67 19.25 12.69
C GLU A 131 14.17 19.13 12.40
N ASP A 132 14.86 18.11 12.93
CA ASP A 132 16.28 17.87 12.67
C ASP A 132 16.59 17.69 11.17
N ILE A 133 15.72 16.99 10.44
CA ILE A 133 15.90 16.74 9.00
C ILE A 133 15.74 18.03 8.18
N PHE A 134 14.76 18.87 8.52
CA PHE A 134 14.36 20.05 7.74
C PHE A 134 14.93 21.37 8.24
N GLU A 135 15.58 21.42 9.40
CA GLU A 135 16.42 22.56 9.79
C GLU A 135 17.57 22.80 8.79
N THR A 136 18.01 21.72 8.12
CA THR A 136 19.16 21.72 7.20
C THR A 136 18.78 21.75 5.71
N GLU A 137 17.51 21.54 5.34
CA GLU A 137 17.05 21.45 3.95
C GLU A 137 15.76 22.26 3.72
N GLU A 138 15.67 22.96 2.57
CA GLU A 138 14.42 23.60 2.17
C GLU A 138 13.32 22.55 1.97
N ILE A 139 12.22 22.64 2.72
CA ILE A 139 11.03 21.76 2.66
C ILE A 139 10.49 21.58 1.21
N ASN A 140 10.74 22.54 0.33
CA ASN A 140 10.31 22.51 -1.08
C ASN A 140 11.17 21.61 -1.99
N LYS A 141 12.25 21.01 -1.46
CA LYS A 141 13.19 20.15 -2.22
C LYS A 141 13.42 18.79 -1.51
N ILE A 142 12.34 18.09 -1.15
CA ILE A 142 12.44 16.72 -0.59
C ILE A 142 13.13 15.81 -1.63
N SER A 143 14.36 15.41 -1.33
CA SER A 143 15.15 14.49 -2.16
C SER A 143 14.93 13.03 -1.72
N ARG A 144 15.47 12.07 -2.48
CA ARG A 144 15.42 10.65 -2.07
C ARG A 144 16.26 10.43 -0.83
N GLU A 145 17.38 11.15 -0.73
CA GLU A 145 18.31 11.14 0.38
C GLU A 145 17.62 11.63 1.65
N THR A 146 16.83 12.71 1.57
CA THR A 146 16.01 13.22 2.68
C THR A 146 15.07 12.14 3.23
N LEU A 147 14.38 11.41 2.34
CA LEU A 147 13.47 10.32 2.75
C LEU A 147 14.20 9.20 3.49
N THR A 148 15.46 8.92 3.18
CA THR A 148 16.23 7.87 3.88
C THR A 148 16.58 8.24 5.33
N ARG A 149 16.47 9.52 5.70
CA ARG A 149 16.71 10.00 7.05
C ARG A 149 15.49 9.85 7.97
N MET A 150 14.28 9.70 7.42
CA MET A 150 13.00 9.60 8.15
C MET A 150 12.76 8.20 8.75
N LYS A 151 13.71 7.72 9.57
CA LYS A 151 13.76 6.33 10.06
C LYS A 151 12.65 6.02 11.06
N TYR A 152 12.36 6.94 11.97
CA TYR A 152 11.32 6.77 12.99
C TYR A 152 9.93 6.88 12.37
N LEU A 153 9.71 7.82 11.46
CA LEU A 153 8.48 7.89 10.67
C LEU A 153 8.27 6.59 9.87
N GLU A 154 9.31 6.01 9.27
CA GLU A 154 9.20 4.70 8.62
C GLU A 154 8.75 3.60 9.61
N CYS A 155 9.27 3.60 10.84
CA CYS A 155 8.84 2.68 11.89
C CYS A 155 7.36 2.85 12.24
N VAL A 156 6.89 4.09 12.38
CA VAL A 156 5.48 4.42 12.64
C VAL A 156 4.58 3.93 11.50
N ILE A 157 5.02 4.14 10.26
CA ILE A 157 4.30 3.69 9.06
C ILE A 157 4.19 2.16 9.06
N LYS A 158 5.29 1.43 9.32
CA LYS A 158 5.30 -0.04 9.40
C LYS A 158 4.39 -0.56 10.51
N GLU A 159 4.46 0.03 11.70
CA GLU A 159 3.61 -0.37 12.83
C GLU A 159 2.14 -0.08 12.57
N THR A 160 1.84 1.02 11.89
CA THR A 160 0.48 1.29 11.41
C THR A 160 0.00 0.21 10.45
N MET A 161 0.82 -0.22 9.49
CA MET A 161 0.46 -1.30 8.57
C MET A 161 0.35 -2.68 9.24
N ARG A 162 1.09 -2.91 10.33
CA ARG A 162 0.97 -4.14 11.13
C ARG A 162 -0.41 -4.23 11.78
N LEU A 163 -0.83 -3.15 12.45
CA LEU A 163 -2.12 -3.12 13.14
C LEU A 163 -3.29 -2.88 12.17
N TYR A 164 -3.11 -2.07 11.14
CA TYR A 164 -4.15 -1.66 10.21
C TYR A 164 -3.75 -1.94 8.76
N PRO A 165 -3.55 -3.22 8.38
CA PRO A 165 -3.20 -3.57 7.01
C PRO A 165 -4.37 -3.26 6.07
N THR A 166 -4.12 -2.43 5.06
CA THR A 166 -5.14 -2.03 4.06
C THR A 166 -5.68 -3.24 3.28
N VAL A 167 -4.85 -4.27 3.09
CA VAL A 167 -5.25 -5.56 2.50
C VAL A 167 -5.07 -6.67 3.54
N PRO A 168 -6.10 -6.98 4.35
CA PRO A 168 -5.96 -7.87 5.50
C PRO A 168 -5.94 -9.37 5.14
N ILE A 169 -6.44 -9.74 3.97
CA ILE A 169 -6.47 -11.11 3.44
C ILE A 169 -6.12 -11.06 1.95
N ILE A 170 -5.24 -11.97 1.51
CA ILE A 170 -5.03 -12.27 0.09
C ILE A 170 -5.36 -13.73 -0.18
N LEU A 171 -5.85 -14.03 -1.38
CA LEU A 171 -6.24 -15.37 -1.79
C LEU A 171 -5.30 -15.90 -2.89
N ARG A 172 -5.03 -17.19 -2.86
CA ARG A 172 -4.28 -17.92 -3.89
C ARG A 172 -5.02 -19.20 -4.23
N GLU A 173 -4.96 -19.62 -5.49
CA GLU A 173 -5.29 -20.99 -5.88
C GLU A 173 -3.98 -21.73 -6.17
N ASN A 174 -3.79 -22.91 -5.57
CA ASN A 174 -2.58 -23.69 -5.82
C ASN A 174 -2.74 -24.59 -7.05
N ASN A 175 -1.74 -24.58 -7.94
CA ASN A 175 -1.77 -25.40 -9.15
C ASN A 175 -1.26 -26.83 -8.90
N GLN A 176 -0.49 -27.04 -7.84
CA GLN A 176 0.19 -28.30 -7.51
C GLN A 176 -0.05 -28.67 -6.05
N PRO A 177 -0.03 -29.96 -5.70
CA PRO A 177 -0.15 -30.37 -4.31
C PRO A 177 1.06 -29.90 -3.50
N PHE A 178 0.84 -29.52 -2.25
CA PHE A 178 1.93 -29.17 -1.33
C PHE A 178 1.58 -29.59 0.10
N LYS A 179 2.60 -29.61 0.97
CA LYS A 179 2.44 -29.89 2.40
C LYS A 179 2.61 -28.62 3.22
N VAL A 180 1.75 -28.43 4.22
CA VAL A 180 1.86 -27.34 5.20
C VAL A 180 1.48 -27.87 6.57
N LEU A 181 2.35 -27.68 7.57
CA LEU A 181 2.15 -28.18 8.95
C LEU A 181 1.78 -29.67 9.01
N GLY A 182 2.38 -30.49 8.15
CA GLY A 182 2.08 -31.93 8.07
C GLY A 182 0.81 -32.31 7.29
N HIS A 183 0.01 -31.33 6.85
CA HIS A 183 -1.21 -31.56 6.06
C HIS A 183 -0.96 -31.45 4.57
N ASN A 184 -1.59 -32.33 3.78
CA ASN A 184 -1.58 -32.25 2.32
C ASN A 184 -2.66 -31.27 1.84
N VAL A 185 -2.28 -30.33 0.98
CA VAL A 185 -3.19 -29.43 0.27
C VAL A 185 -3.27 -29.88 -1.18
N HIS A 186 -4.47 -30.20 -1.65
CA HIS A 186 -4.72 -30.67 -3.01
C HIS A 186 -4.69 -29.51 -4.02
N PRO A 187 -4.37 -29.76 -5.30
CA PRO A 187 -4.50 -28.77 -6.37
C PRO A 187 -5.90 -28.13 -6.41
N ARG A 188 -5.97 -26.88 -6.89
CA ARG A 188 -7.19 -26.07 -7.00
C ARG A 188 -7.85 -25.72 -5.66
N THR A 189 -7.09 -25.77 -4.57
CA THR A 189 -7.54 -25.30 -3.27
C THR A 189 -7.32 -23.78 -3.15
N ILE A 190 -8.37 -23.06 -2.77
CA ILE A 190 -8.25 -21.63 -2.43
C ILE A 190 -7.61 -21.49 -1.05
N CYS A 191 -6.39 -20.98 -1.02
CA CYS A 191 -5.61 -20.70 0.18
C CYS A 191 -5.75 -19.21 0.54
N GLY A 192 -6.30 -18.93 1.72
CA GLY A 192 -6.37 -17.57 2.27
C GLY A 192 -5.19 -17.28 3.18
N ILE A 193 -4.41 -16.25 2.86
CA ILE A 193 -3.32 -15.76 3.70
C ILE A 193 -3.89 -14.62 4.54
N PHE A 194 -4.09 -14.88 5.84
CA PHE A 194 -4.68 -13.93 6.78
C PHE A 194 -3.60 -13.00 7.35
N ILE A 195 -3.22 -11.99 6.57
CA ILE A 195 -2.19 -11.00 6.92
C ILE A 195 -2.51 -10.28 8.24
N PHE A 196 -3.78 -9.92 8.46
CA PHE A 196 -4.20 -9.26 9.70
C PHE A 196 -3.93 -10.10 10.96
N GLY A 197 -4.15 -11.42 10.88
CA GLY A 197 -3.82 -12.35 11.96
C GLY A 197 -2.32 -12.60 12.09
N LEU A 198 -1.63 -12.80 10.96
CA LEU A 198 -0.17 -12.97 10.91
C LEU A 198 0.58 -11.79 11.56
N HIS A 199 0.14 -10.56 11.30
CA HIS A 199 0.71 -9.35 11.90
C HIS A 199 0.42 -9.18 13.40
N ARG A 200 -0.40 -10.06 13.98
CA ARG A 200 -0.77 -10.11 15.40
C ARG A 200 -0.38 -11.43 16.07
N ASP A 201 0.42 -12.23 15.40
CA ASP A 201 0.98 -13.44 15.98
C ASP A 201 1.90 -13.07 17.16
N PRO A 202 1.59 -13.47 18.40
CA PRO A 202 2.37 -13.11 19.58
C PRO A 202 3.78 -13.71 19.58
N GLU A 203 4.04 -14.79 18.82
CA GLU A 203 5.39 -15.34 18.66
C GLU A 203 6.28 -14.37 17.86
N SER A 204 5.69 -13.71 16.86
CA SER A 204 6.38 -12.73 16.00
C SER A 204 6.36 -11.30 16.57
N PHE A 205 5.29 -10.96 17.32
CA PHE A 205 5.03 -9.62 17.86
C PHE A 205 4.47 -9.72 19.29
N PRO A 206 5.33 -9.73 20.32
CA PRO A 206 4.90 -9.75 21.72
C PRO A 206 3.98 -8.56 22.04
N ASP A 207 2.93 -8.75 22.83
CA ASP A 207 1.88 -7.76 23.06
C ASP A 207 1.29 -7.20 21.75
N PRO A 208 0.70 -8.07 20.90
CA PRO A 208 0.43 -7.75 19.49
C PRO A 208 -0.59 -6.63 19.27
N GLU A 209 -1.37 -6.25 20.28
CA GLU A 209 -2.34 -5.15 20.17
C GLU A 209 -1.75 -3.78 20.50
N ILE A 210 -0.56 -3.73 21.12
CA ILE A 210 0.10 -2.47 21.46
C ILE A 210 0.74 -1.88 20.21
N PHE A 211 0.41 -0.61 19.94
CA PHE A 211 1.05 0.19 18.90
C PHE A 211 2.43 0.64 19.39
N ASP A 212 3.47 -0.02 18.90
CA ASP A 212 4.86 0.26 19.25
C ASP A 212 5.75 0.31 18.00
N PRO A 213 6.07 1.53 17.50
CA PRO A 213 6.97 1.71 16.38
C PRO A 213 8.37 1.13 16.62
N ASP A 214 8.82 1.06 17.88
CA ASP A 214 10.18 0.66 18.21
C ASP A 214 10.44 -0.81 17.81
N ARG A 215 9.39 -1.61 17.61
CA ARG A 215 9.44 -2.96 16.99
C ARG A 215 10.15 -2.98 15.63
N PHE A 216 10.10 -1.88 14.88
CA PHE A 216 10.66 -1.78 13.53
C PHE A 216 12.04 -1.11 13.49
N LEU A 217 12.61 -0.78 14.65
CA LEU A 217 14.01 -0.39 14.73
C LEU A 217 14.91 -1.54 14.25
N PRO A 218 16.08 -1.25 13.64
CA PRO A 218 16.98 -2.27 13.11
C PRO A 218 17.33 -3.38 14.11
N GLU A 219 17.65 -3.00 15.34
CA GLU A 219 18.00 -3.87 16.45
C GLU A 219 16.88 -4.83 16.86
N ASN A 220 15.62 -4.40 16.74
CA ASN A 220 14.42 -5.17 17.11
C ASN A 220 13.85 -5.98 15.94
N SER A 221 14.35 -5.75 14.72
CA SER A 221 13.87 -6.41 13.49
C SER A 221 14.83 -7.44 12.92
N LYS A 222 16.12 -7.41 13.32
CA LYS A 222 17.18 -8.24 12.72
C LYS A 222 16.89 -9.75 12.74
N ASP A 223 16.25 -10.25 13.79
CA ASP A 223 15.97 -11.68 13.98
C ASP A 223 14.54 -12.06 13.59
N ARG A 224 13.74 -11.11 13.09
CA ARG A 224 12.35 -11.36 12.71
C ARG A 224 12.29 -12.19 11.45
N HIS A 225 11.45 -13.23 11.46
CA HIS A 225 11.25 -14.06 10.27
C HIS A 225 10.80 -13.19 9.08
N PRO A 226 11.39 -13.33 7.87
CA PRO A 226 11.10 -12.47 6.72
C PRO A 226 9.62 -12.44 6.28
N TYR A 227 8.86 -13.49 6.62
CA TYR A 227 7.43 -13.60 6.32
C TYR A 227 6.51 -13.21 7.49
N ALA A 228 7.04 -12.81 8.66
CA ALA A 228 6.22 -12.35 9.77
C ALA A 228 5.55 -10.99 9.49
N PHE A 229 6.17 -10.14 8.67
CA PHE A 229 5.66 -8.83 8.30
C PHE A 229 5.59 -8.66 6.78
N VAL A 230 4.42 -8.99 6.19
CA VAL A 230 4.18 -8.92 4.74
C VAL A 230 3.03 -7.96 4.34
N PRO A 231 3.07 -6.67 4.69
CA PRO A 231 2.01 -5.71 4.34
C PRO A 231 1.84 -5.53 2.82
N PHE A 232 2.88 -5.86 2.06
CA PHE A 232 2.91 -5.78 0.60
C PHE A 232 2.98 -7.16 -0.07
N SER A 233 2.54 -8.22 0.62
CA SER A 233 2.76 -9.63 0.20
C SER A 233 4.26 -9.94 0.07
N ALA A 234 4.60 -11.13 -0.40
CA ALA A 234 5.98 -11.60 -0.62
C ALA A 234 6.05 -12.58 -1.81
N GLY A 235 7.27 -12.87 -2.25
CA GLY A 235 7.56 -13.75 -3.38
C GLY A 235 7.24 -13.14 -4.75
N PRO A 236 7.09 -13.95 -5.81
CA PRO A 236 6.93 -13.49 -7.21
C PRO A 236 5.66 -12.66 -7.50
N ARG A 237 4.75 -12.58 -6.53
CA ARG A 237 3.48 -11.83 -6.61
C ARG A 237 3.37 -10.91 -5.39
N ASN A 238 4.48 -10.27 -5.03
CA ASN A 238 4.50 -9.13 -4.11
C ASN A 238 3.94 -7.88 -4.80
N CYS A 239 3.73 -6.80 -4.04
CA CYS A 239 3.30 -5.53 -4.59
C CYS A 239 4.40 -4.92 -5.48
N ILE A 240 4.05 -4.56 -6.72
CA ILE A 240 4.98 -4.00 -7.72
C ILE A 240 5.61 -2.65 -7.29
N VAL A 241 4.94 -1.91 -6.40
CA VAL A 241 5.38 -0.56 -5.97
C VAL A 241 6.55 -0.61 -4.99
N VAL A 242 6.89 -1.80 -4.45
CA VAL A 242 8.01 -1.98 -3.52
C VAL A 242 9.33 -2.06 -4.31
N GLU A 243 10.05 -0.95 -4.38
CA GLU A 243 11.40 -0.87 -4.96
C GLU A 243 12.41 -1.31 -3.87
N ASN A 244 12.86 -2.57 -3.94
CA ASN A 244 13.79 -3.30 -3.04
C ASN A 244 13.25 -3.79 -1.67
N PRO A 245 13.52 -5.06 -1.28
CA PRO A 245 13.11 -5.67 -0.01
C PRO A 245 13.77 -5.07 1.25
N GLY A 246 14.58 -4.02 1.12
CA GLY A 246 15.18 -3.29 2.25
C GLY A 246 14.70 -1.85 2.39
N THR A 247 13.86 -1.34 1.49
CA THR A 247 13.52 0.09 1.42
C THR A 247 12.04 0.29 1.11
N TYR A 248 11.23 0.21 2.15
CA TYR A 248 9.79 -0.07 2.05
C TYR A 248 8.91 1.14 1.64
N TYR A 249 9.43 2.37 1.64
CA TYR A 249 8.64 3.58 1.32
C TYR A 249 9.46 4.62 0.55
N ARG A 250 9.55 4.51 -0.78
CA ARG A 250 10.44 5.39 -1.56
C ARG A 250 9.84 6.12 -2.77
N ARG A 251 8.51 6.24 -2.89
CA ARG A 251 7.90 6.98 -4.02
C ARG A 251 6.75 7.95 -3.74
N ASN A 252 6.39 8.27 -2.49
CA ASN A 252 5.39 9.32 -2.25
C ASN A 252 5.82 10.33 -1.16
N PRO A 253 6.70 11.29 -1.48
CA PRO A 253 7.30 12.21 -0.51
C PRO A 253 6.36 13.32 0.00
N HIS A 254 5.31 13.69 -0.74
CA HIS A 254 4.64 14.96 -0.48
C HIS A 254 3.50 14.93 0.55
N PHE A 255 2.84 13.78 0.74
CA PHE A 255 1.65 13.71 1.61
C PHE A 255 1.97 13.37 3.07
N THR A 256 2.95 12.51 3.31
CA THR A 256 3.31 12.04 4.67
C THR A 256 4.18 13.04 5.44
N VAL A 257 4.90 13.92 4.75
CA VAL A 257 5.89 14.82 5.35
C VAL A 257 5.31 16.19 5.75
N ASN A 258 4.37 16.72 4.95
CA ASN A 258 3.85 18.08 5.16
C ASN A 258 2.84 18.21 6.31
N ILE A 259 2.11 17.14 6.64
CA ILE A 259 1.05 17.21 7.66
C ILE A 259 1.64 17.19 9.08
N PRO A 260 2.55 16.26 9.45
CA PRO A 260 3.08 16.19 10.82
C PRO A 260 4.05 17.33 11.17
N SER A 261 4.68 17.96 10.17
CA SER A 261 5.63 19.07 10.38
C SER A 261 4.93 20.41 10.64
N ARG A 262 3.66 20.58 10.22
CA ARG A 262 2.95 21.87 10.31
C ARG A 262 1.72 21.87 11.21
N VAL A 263 1.19 20.70 11.56
CA VAL A 263 -0.07 20.57 12.28
C VAL A 263 0.07 19.52 13.38
N GLN A 264 -0.16 19.94 14.64
CA GLN A 264 -0.34 19.00 15.72
C GLN A 264 -1.69 18.29 15.56
N LEU A 265 -1.66 16.98 15.29
CA LEU A 265 -2.87 16.18 15.16
C LEU A 265 -3.41 15.86 16.56
N ARG A 266 -4.67 16.20 16.83
CA ARG A 266 -5.37 15.83 18.07
C ARG A 266 -6.57 14.94 17.77
N GLY A 267 -6.56 13.70 18.29
CA GLY A 267 -7.71 12.81 18.20
C GLY A 267 -8.87 13.29 19.08
N ARG A 268 -10.05 13.57 18.49
CA ARG A 268 -11.26 13.99 19.22
C ARG A 268 -11.75 12.98 20.29
N GLN A 269 -11.28 11.74 20.26
CA GLN A 269 -11.72 10.64 21.15
C GLN A 269 -10.63 10.12 22.09
N GLN A 270 -9.50 10.83 22.22
CA GLN A 270 -8.33 10.34 22.96
C GLN A 270 -8.66 9.86 24.39
N LYS A 271 -9.43 10.64 25.15
CA LYS A 271 -9.89 10.28 26.51
C LYS A 271 -10.78 9.02 26.57
N ARG A 272 -11.57 8.76 25.51
CA ARG A 272 -12.46 7.59 25.44
C ARG A 272 -11.71 6.31 25.07
N MET A 273 -10.60 6.41 24.36
CA MET A 273 -9.75 5.27 24.01
C MET A 273 -8.77 4.92 25.13
N GLU A 274 -8.15 5.91 25.78
CA GLU A 274 -7.35 5.67 26.99
C GLU A 274 -8.17 4.95 28.07
N ALA A 275 -9.45 5.32 28.20
CA ALA A 275 -10.40 4.63 29.09
C ALA A 275 -10.81 3.22 28.60
N LYS A 276 -10.81 2.94 27.29
CA LYS A 276 -11.15 1.60 26.77
C LYS A 276 -9.95 0.64 26.79
N MET A 277 -8.75 1.13 26.50
CA MET A 277 -7.50 0.36 26.58
C MET A 277 -7.09 0.06 28.02
N SER A 278 -7.43 0.93 28.98
CA SER A 278 -7.24 0.63 30.41
C SER A 278 -8.26 -0.38 30.97
N LEU A 279 -9.44 -0.50 30.35
CA LEU A 279 -10.45 -1.49 30.73
C LEU A 279 -10.17 -2.90 30.18
N THR A 280 -9.38 -3.03 29.11
CA THR A 280 -8.94 -4.33 28.56
C THR A 280 -7.69 -4.89 29.23
N HIS A 281 -7.02 -4.10 30.08
CA HIS A 281 -5.86 -4.52 30.86
C HIS A 281 -6.04 -4.16 32.34
N PRO A 282 -6.70 -5.00 33.16
CA PRO A 282 -6.58 -4.86 34.60
C PRO A 282 -5.11 -5.10 34.97
N VAL A 283 -4.46 -4.06 35.48
CA VAL A 283 -3.13 -4.11 36.07
C VAL A 283 -3.12 -5.23 37.10
N SER A 284 -2.43 -6.33 36.79
CA SER A 284 -2.03 -7.33 37.78
C SER A 284 -0.97 -6.72 38.69
N GLN A 285 -1.40 -5.88 39.62
CA GLN A 285 -0.63 -5.49 40.79
C GLN A 285 -1.45 -5.78 42.04
N LYS A 286 -1.03 -6.84 42.72
CA LYS A 286 -0.98 -7.06 44.19
C LYS A 286 -1.50 -8.44 44.57
N ALA A 287 -0.58 -9.34 44.88
CA ALA A 287 -0.60 -10.13 46.11
C ALA A 287 0.73 -10.85 46.32
N ASP A 288 1.79 -10.10 46.60
CA ASP A 288 2.92 -10.60 47.39
C ASP A 288 3.11 -9.61 48.55
N ASN A 289 2.49 -9.95 49.69
CA ASN A 289 2.90 -9.63 51.07
C ASN A 289 1.74 -9.76 52.06
N LYS A 290 1.65 -10.88 52.77
CA LYS A 290 1.89 -10.99 54.24
C LYS A 290 1.16 -12.19 54.87
N MET A 291 1.98 -12.94 55.63
CA MET A 291 1.72 -14.02 56.59
C MET A 291 1.27 -15.37 56.05
#